data_AF-X1SNA8-F1
#
_entry.id   AF-X1SNA8-F1
#
_cell.length_a   1.000
_cell.length_b   1.000
_cell.length_c   1.000
_cell.angle_alpha   90.00
_cell.angle_beta   90.00
_cell.angle_gamma   90.00
#
_symmetry.space_group_name_H-M   'P 1'
#
loop_
_entity.id
_entity.type
_entity.pdbx_description
1 polymer ?
#
loop_
_entity_poly.entity_id
_entity_poly.type
_entity_poly.pdbx_seq_one_letter_code
_entity_poly.pdbx_strand_id
1 'polypeptide(L)'
;GKLIKPADGLISRYINRKFSINIFTPLLLKIYRRITANQVSVISFIISLISSLFFFLGNAIIGGLLIQISSILDGSDGEIARLKHMASSLGNYVDAILDRYADGLILLGMFYYSFAKIGGKVIFEIYWSPLIISIISVLAILGNLMVSYTSAKSIPMVSIYLLLALSFEIL
;
A
#
# COMPACT_ATOMS: atom_id res chain seq x y z
N GLY A 1 22.72 3.49 -3.28
CA GLY A 1 22.00 3.20 -2.01
C GLY A 1 21.16 1.95 -2.17
N LYS A 2 21.01 1.11 -1.12
CA LYS A 2 20.16 -0.09 -1.19
C LYS A 2 18.72 0.32 -1.52
N LEU A 3 18.21 -0.15 -2.66
CA LEU A 3 16.86 0.17 -3.14
C LEU A 3 15.77 -0.61 -2.41
N ILE A 4 16.13 -1.73 -1.79
CA ILE A 4 15.24 -2.62 -1.02
C ILE A 4 15.27 -2.20 0.45
N LYS A 5 14.09 -1.97 1.05
CA LYS A 5 13.99 -1.67 2.49
C LYS A 5 14.01 -3.00 3.28
N PRO A 6 14.72 -3.07 4.42
CA PRO A 6 14.67 -4.26 5.28
C PRO A 6 13.28 -4.50 5.91
N ALA A 7 12.41 -3.49 5.90
CA ALA A 7 11.03 -3.56 6.38
C ALA A 7 9.99 -3.90 5.30
N ASP A 8 10.38 -4.18 4.05
CA ASP A 8 9.44 -4.56 2.99
C ASP A 8 8.78 -5.92 3.33
N GLY A 9 7.44 -5.98 3.26
CA GLY A 9 6.69 -7.24 3.45
C GLY A 9 7.02 -8.29 2.38
N LEU A 10 6.69 -9.55 2.64
CA LEU A 10 7.05 -10.69 1.76
C LEU A 10 6.64 -10.46 0.29
N ILE A 11 5.39 -10.05 0.06
CA ILE A 11 4.87 -9.78 -1.30
C ILE A 11 5.64 -8.61 -1.95
N SER A 12 5.89 -7.54 -1.19
CA SER A 12 6.65 -6.39 -1.68
C SER A 12 8.08 -6.80 -2.07
N ARG A 13 8.75 -7.57 -1.23
CA ARG A 13 10.16 -7.97 -1.42
C ARG A 13 10.37 -8.91 -2.60
N TYR A 14 9.48 -9.89 -2.79
CA TYR A 14 9.68 -10.94 -3.81
C TYR A 14 9.00 -10.64 -5.15
N ILE A 15 7.91 -9.86 -5.15
CA ILE A 15 7.12 -9.56 -6.35
C ILE A 15 7.26 -8.08 -6.69
N ASN A 16 6.72 -7.17 -5.87
CA ASN A 16 6.61 -5.76 -6.26
C ASN A 16 7.97 -5.12 -6.53
N ARG A 17 9.00 -5.41 -5.73
CA ARG A 17 10.36 -4.86 -5.93
C ARG A 17 11.02 -5.34 -7.22
N LYS A 18 10.75 -6.57 -7.68
CA LYS A 18 11.28 -7.04 -8.97
C LYS A 18 10.67 -6.26 -10.13
N PHE A 19 9.35 -6.04 -10.10
CA PHE A 19 8.65 -5.29 -11.14
C PHE A 19 8.92 -3.78 -11.06
N SER A 20 8.90 -3.21 -9.86
CA SER A 20 9.17 -1.79 -9.61
C SER A 20 10.58 -1.41 -10.07
N ILE A 21 11.61 -2.11 -9.56
CA ILE A 21 13.01 -1.75 -9.84
C ILE A 21 13.39 -2.02 -11.30
N ASN A 22 12.96 -3.16 -11.87
CA ASN A 22 13.46 -3.58 -13.18
C ASN A 22 12.62 -3.07 -14.35
N ILE A 23 11.34 -2.72 -14.13
CA ILE A 23 10.42 -2.35 -15.21
C ILE A 23 9.88 -0.94 -14.99
N PHE A 24 9.14 -0.70 -13.91
CA PHE A 24 8.36 0.54 -13.76
C PHE A 24 9.23 1.77 -13.48
N THR A 25 10.16 1.71 -12.54
CA THR A 25 11.09 2.80 -12.23
C THR A 25 11.93 3.23 -13.45
N PRO A 26 12.61 2.34 -14.19
CA PRO A 26 13.36 2.73 -15.38
C PRO A 26 12.44 3.20 -16.53
N LEU A 27 11.25 2.63 -16.69
CA LEU A 27 10.28 3.07 -17.69
C LEU A 27 9.78 4.49 -17.39
N LEU A 28 9.40 4.79 -16.15
CA LEU A 28 8.97 6.12 -15.70
C LEU A 28 10.07 7.16 -15.90
N LEU A 29 11.31 6.83 -15.55
CA LEU A 29 12.45 7.73 -15.74
C LEU A 29 12.80 7.92 -17.22
N LYS A 30 12.51 6.94 -18.09
CA LYS A 30 12.67 7.05 -19.54
C LYS A 30 11.57 7.90 -20.20
N ILE A 31 10.32 7.75 -19.77
CA ILE A 31 9.18 8.52 -20.28
C ILE A 31 9.25 9.97 -19.80
N TYR A 32 9.50 10.18 -18.51
CA TYR A 32 9.57 11.51 -17.94
C TYR A 32 10.74 11.64 -16.96
N ARG A 33 11.90 12.05 -17.49
CA ARG A 33 13.16 12.16 -16.75
C ARG A 33 13.06 13.04 -15.51
N ARG A 34 12.19 14.06 -15.52
CA ARG A 34 11.96 15.00 -14.41
C ARG A 34 10.85 14.59 -13.44
N ILE A 35 10.28 13.39 -13.57
CA ILE A 35 9.21 12.94 -12.67
C ILE A 35 9.66 12.98 -11.21
N THR A 36 8.82 13.52 -10.34
CA THR A 36 9.06 13.60 -8.90
C THR A 36 8.40 12.44 -8.18
N ALA A 37 8.89 12.07 -7.00
CA ALA A 37 8.29 11.00 -6.18
C ALA A 37 6.82 11.30 -5.88
N ASN A 38 6.51 12.52 -5.43
CA ASN A 38 5.15 12.95 -5.12
C ASN A 38 4.18 12.81 -6.32
N GLN A 39 4.66 13.04 -7.56
CA GLN A 39 3.83 12.83 -8.75
C GLN A 39 3.48 11.36 -8.93
N VAL A 40 4.42 10.45 -8.65
CA VAL A 40 4.20 9.01 -8.72
C VAL A 40 3.23 8.56 -7.62
N SER A 41 3.37 9.06 -6.38
CA SER A 41 2.42 8.80 -5.28
C SER A 41 0.99 9.28 -5.61
N VAL A 42 0.85 10.45 -6.27
CA VAL A 42 -0.48 10.92 -6.70
C VAL A 42 -1.05 10.04 -7.80
N ILE A 43 -0.23 9.57 -8.74
CA ILE A 43 -0.67 8.65 -9.81
C ILE A 43 -1.09 7.30 -9.22
N SER A 44 -0.31 6.73 -8.30
CA SER A 44 -0.66 5.46 -7.63
C SER A 44 -1.98 5.61 -6.87
N PHE A 45 -2.18 6.72 -6.15
CA PHE A 45 -3.45 7.04 -5.49
C PHE A 45 -4.63 7.11 -6.46
N ILE A 46 -4.49 7.81 -7.60
CA ILE A 46 -5.56 7.90 -8.61
C ILE A 46 -5.91 6.52 -9.16
N ILE A 47 -4.91 5.66 -9.42
CA ILE A 47 -5.14 4.29 -9.90
C ILE A 47 -5.88 3.45 -8.84
N SER A 48 -5.54 3.62 -7.56
CA SER A 48 -6.28 2.99 -6.45
C SER A 48 -7.73 3.47 -6.37
N LEU A 49 -8.01 4.74 -6.63
CA LEU A 49 -9.38 5.27 -6.69
C LEU A 49 -10.16 4.65 -7.86
N ILE A 50 -9.55 4.57 -9.05
CA ILE A 50 -10.15 3.94 -10.22
C ILE A 50 -10.40 2.45 -9.95
N SER A 51 -9.46 1.76 -9.30
CA SER A 51 -9.62 0.38 -8.86
C SER A 51 -10.86 0.20 -7.99
N SER A 52 -11.00 1.02 -6.94
CA SER A 52 -12.18 1.01 -6.06
C SER A 52 -13.47 1.21 -6.86
N LEU A 53 -13.49 2.17 -7.80
CA LEU A 53 -14.64 2.40 -8.68
C LEU A 53 -14.99 1.16 -9.52
N PHE A 54 -14.01 0.41 -10.04
CA PHE A 54 -14.29 -0.83 -10.77
C PHE A 54 -14.91 -1.92 -9.88
N PHE A 55 -14.56 -1.99 -8.59
CA PHE A 55 -15.28 -2.85 -7.65
C PHE A 55 -16.74 -2.41 -7.48
N PHE A 56 -16.99 -1.10 -7.35
CA PHE A 56 -18.36 -0.56 -7.31
C PHE A 56 -19.17 -0.89 -8.56
N LEU A 57 -18.54 -0.83 -9.74
CA LEU A 57 -19.17 -1.17 -11.01
C LEU A 57 -19.38 -2.68 -11.22
N GLY A 58 -18.94 -3.52 -10.28
CA GLY A 58 -19.13 -4.97 -10.38
C GLY A 58 -18.04 -5.71 -11.15
N ASN A 59 -16.90 -5.08 -11.45
CA ASN A 59 -15.81 -5.67 -12.23
C ASN A 59 -14.58 -5.90 -11.35
N ALA A 60 -14.65 -6.94 -10.51
CA ALA A 60 -13.60 -7.26 -9.54
C ALA A 60 -12.26 -7.67 -10.17
N ILE A 61 -12.25 -8.22 -11.39
CA ILE A 61 -11.01 -8.62 -12.07
C ILE A 61 -10.19 -7.38 -12.43
N ILE A 62 -10.82 -6.40 -13.10
CA ILE A 62 -10.16 -5.14 -13.45
C ILE A 62 -9.78 -4.38 -12.18
N GLY A 63 -10.68 -4.34 -11.19
CA GLY A 63 -10.41 -3.75 -9.88
C GLY A 63 -9.13 -4.32 -9.26
N GLY A 64 -9.04 -5.65 -9.13
CA GLY A 64 -7.87 -6.33 -8.56
C GLY A 64 -6.57 -6.12 -9.34
N LEU A 65 -6.63 -6.12 -10.68
CA LEU A 65 -5.47 -5.80 -11.52
C LEU A 65 -4.97 -4.37 -11.27
N LEU A 66 -5.88 -3.40 -11.13
CA LEU A 66 -5.53 -2.02 -10.84
C LEU A 66 -4.95 -1.84 -9.43
N ILE A 67 -5.44 -2.58 -8.41
CA ILE A 67 -4.80 -2.60 -7.07
C ILE A 67 -3.34 -3.04 -7.21
N GLN A 68 -3.10 -4.12 -7.95
CA GLN A 68 -1.76 -4.66 -8.11
C GLN A 68 -0.83 -3.67 -8.83
N ILE A 69 -1.35 -2.94 -9.83
CA ILE A 69 -0.61 -1.90 -10.54
C ILE A 69 -0.31 -0.72 -9.60
N SER A 70 -1.28 -0.22 -8.84
CA SER A 70 -1.04 0.89 -7.91
C SER A 70 -0.02 0.52 -6.84
N SER A 71 -0.07 -0.71 -6.31
CA SER A 71 0.91 -1.21 -5.34
C SER A 71 2.35 -1.30 -5.89
N ILE A 72 2.52 -1.54 -7.19
CA ILE A 72 3.85 -1.53 -7.82
C ILE A 72 4.35 -0.09 -7.99
N LEU A 73 3.47 0.84 -8.40
CA LEU A 73 3.80 2.25 -8.60
C LEU A 73 4.15 2.97 -7.30
N ASP A 74 3.44 2.65 -6.22
CA ASP A 74 3.75 3.07 -4.85
C ASP A 74 5.15 2.60 -4.42
N GLY A 75 5.55 1.39 -4.81
CA GLY A 75 6.93 0.94 -4.63
C GLY A 75 7.97 1.81 -5.37
N SER A 76 7.58 2.37 -6.53
CA SER A 76 8.44 3.14 -7.44
C SER A 76 8.68 4.58 -6.99
N ASP A 77 7.72 5.26 -6.34
CA ASP A 77 7.94 6.64 -5.86
C ASP A 77 9.10 6.73 -4.86
N GLY A 78 9.20 5.76 -3.95
CA GLY A 78 10.25 5.69 -2.93
C GLY A 78 11.59 5.30 -3.55
N GLU A 79 11.59 4.50 -4.61
CA GLU A 79 12.78 4.20 -5.40
C GLU A 79 13.28 5.45 -6.12
N ILE A 80 12.39 6.22 -6.74
CA ILE A 80 12.70 7.47 -7.41
C ILE A 80 13.21 8.52 -6.41
N ALA A 81 12.59 8.64 -5.23
CA ALA A 81 13.04 9.52 -4.15
C ALA A 81 14.47 9.19 -3.70
N ARG A 82 14.80 7.90 -3.58
CA ARG A 82 16.15 7.42 -3.20
C ARG A 82 17.17 7.63 -4.31
N LEU A 83 16.81 7.35 -5.56
CA LEU A 83 17.69 7.50 -6.72
C LEU A 83 18.03 8.97 -7.00
N LYS A 84 17.08 9.87 -6.79
CA LYS A 84 17.25 11.31 -7.05
C LYS A 84 17.71 12.11 -5.83
N HIS A 85 17.95 11.47 -4.68
CA HIS A 85 18.25 12.14 -3.42
C HIS A 85 17.23 13.22 -3.03
N MET A 86 15.95 12.99 -3.36
CA MET A 86 14.82 13.91 -3.17
C MET A 86 13.89 13.48 -2.02
N ALA A 87 14.34 12.57 -1.16
CA ALA A 87 13.55 12.14 0.00
C ALA A 87 13.32 13.33 0.94
N SER A 88 12.07 13.60 1.30
CA SER A 88 11.69 14.67 2.23
C SER A 88 10.73 14.15 3.29
N SER A 89 10.77 14.72 4.49
CA SER A 89 9.86 14.35 5.60
C SER A 89 8.40 14.65 5.26
N LEU A 90 8.14 15.80 4.63
CA LEU A 90 6.81 16.17 4.16
C LEU A 90 6.30 15.21 3.08
N GLY A 91 7.14 14.84 2.10
CA GLY A 91 6.77 13.87 1.06
C GLY A 91 6.38 12.52 1.65
N ASN A 92 7.21 11.98 2.55
CA ASN A 92 6.93 10.72 3.23
C ASN A 92 5.62 10.76 4.06
N TYR A 93 5.28 11.92 4.63
CA TYR A 93 4.04 12.09 5.39
C TYR A 93 2.81 12.12 4.47
N VAL A 94 2.88 12.85 3.35
CA VAL A 94 1.80 12.91 2.36
C VAL A 94 1.57 11.54 1.72
N ASP A 95 2.64 10.84 1.36
CA ASP A 95 2.65 9.47 0.84
C ASP A 95 1.88 8.52 1.78
N ALA A 96 2.27 8.50 3.06
CA ALA A 96 1.59 7.68 4.07
C ALA A 96 0.10 8.01 4.24
N ILE A 97 -0.29 9.29 4.11
CA ILE A 97 -1.72 9.67 4.15
C ILE A 97 -2.45 9.15 2.93
N LEU A 98 -1.90 9.36 1.73
CA LEU A 98 -2.52 8.92 0.48
C LEU A 98 -2.71 7.39 0.47
N ASP A 99 -1.75 6.64 1.00
CA ASP A 99 -1.86 5.18 1.17
C ASP A 99 -3.05 4.79 2.05
N ARG A 100 -3.24 5.49 3.18
CA ARG A 100 -4.37 5.19 4.07
C ARG A 100 -5.71 5.46 3.40
N TYR A 101 -5.82 6.55 2.62
CA TYR A 101 -7.02 6.83 1.85
C TYR A 101 -7.21 5.81 0.72
N ALA A 102 -6.15 5.44 -0.01
CA ALA A 102 -6.20 4.42 -1.06
C ALA A 102 -6.69 3.07 -0.52
N ASP A 103 -6.05 2.56 0.54
CA ASP A 103 -6.41 1.28 1.15
C ASP A 103 -7.86 1.30 1.66
N GLY A 104 -8.27 2.39 2.33
CA GLY A 104 -9.64 2.54 2.83
C GLY A 104 -10.69 2.52 1.71
N LEU A 105 -10.43 3.24 0.62
CA LEU A 105 -11.33 3.28 -0.54
C LEU A 105 -11.39 1.93 -1.27
N ILE A 106 -10.25 1.25 -1.43
CA ILE A 106 -10.19 -0.09 -2.04
C ILE A 106 -11.00 -1.08 -1.19
N LEU A 107 -10.77 -1.11 0.13
CA LEU A 107 -11.50 -2.01 1.04
C LEU A 107 -13.01 -1.72 1.02
N LEU A 108 -13.40 -0.45 0.94
CA LEU A 108 -14.80 -0.06 0.80
C LEU A 108 -15.41 -0.57 -0.51
N GLY A 109 -14.71 -0.41 -1.64
CA GLY A 109 -15.15 -0.93 -2.94
C GLY A 109 -15.29 -2.45 -2.93
N MET A 110 -14.31 -3.16 -2.38
CA MET A 110 -14.33 -4.62 -2.24
C MET A 110 -15.48 -5.09 -1.33
N PHE A 111 -15.74 -4.38 -0.22
CA PHE A 111 -16.89 -4.65 0.63
C PHE A 111 -18.19 -4.50 -0.15
N TYR A 112 -18.40 -3.37 -0.83
CA TYR A 112 -19.61 -3.14 -1.62
C TYR A 112 -19.80 -4.22 -2.70
N TYR A 113 -18.74 -4.54 -3.45
CA TYR A 113 -18.78 -5.60 -4.45
C TYR A 113 -19.23 -6.93 -3.85
N SER A 114 -18.61 -7.32 -2.73
CA SER A 114 -18.90 -8.58 -2.06
C SER A 114 -20.33 -8.58 -1.52
N PHE A 115 -20.75 -7.50 -0.88
CA PHE A 115 -22.09 -7.35 -0.34
C PHE A 115 -23.16 -7.43 -1.44
N ALA A 116 -22.97 -6.73 -2.56
CA ALA A 116 -23.96 -6.64 -3.63
C ALA A 116 -24.00 -7.86 -4.56
N LYS A 117 -22.85 -8.52 -4.82
CA LYS A 117 -22.76 -9.62 -5.79
C LYS A 117 -22.66 -11.01 -5.17
N ILE A 118 -22.10 -11.11 -3.97
CA ILE A 118 -21.84 -12.38 -3.26
C ILE A 118 -22.81 -12.58 -2.10
N GLY A 119 -23.31 -11.50 -1.49
CA GLY A 119 -24.29 -11.55 -0.40
C GLY A 119 -25.51 -12.41 -0.75
N GLY A 120 -25.78 -13.41 0.08
CA GLY A 120 -26.90 -14.34 -0.08
C GLY A 120 -26.65 -15.49 -1.05
N LYS A 121 -25.42 -15.69 -1.53
CA LYS A 121 -25.06 -16.82 -2.40
C LYS A 121 -24.28 -17.89 -1.65
N VAL A 122 -24.46 -19.14 -2.09
CA VAL A 122 -23.59 -20.25 -1.71
C VAL A 122 -22.45 -20.33 -2.71
N ILE A 123 -21.22 -20.17 -2.23
CA ILE A 123 -20.00 -20.30 -3.04
C ILE A 123 -19.06 -21.25 -2.28
N PHE A 124 -18.52 -22.27 -2.96
CA PHE A 124 -17.69 -23.31 -2.34
C PHE A 124 -18.37 -23.96 -1.13
N GLU A 125 -19.65 -24.31 -1.25
CA GLU A 125 -20.46 -24.92 -0.18
C GLU A 125 -20.66 -24.04 1.08
N ILE A 126 -20.16 -22.80 1.07
CA ILE A 126 -20.30 -21.84 2.15
C ILE A 126 -21.37 -20.81 1.78
N TYR A 127 -22.35 -20.60 2.66
CA TYR A 127 -23.34 -19.54 2.51
C TYR A 127 -22.77 -18.19 2.94
N TRP A 128 -22.59 -17.29 1.99
CA TRP A 128 -22.08 -15.95 2.23
C TRP A 128 -23.21 -15.01 2.62
N SER A 129 -23.59 -15.05 3.90
CA SER A 129 -24.59 -14.10 4.40
C SER A 129 -24.05 -12.66 4.37
N PRO A 130 -24.89 -11.64 4.11
CA PRO A 130 -24.47 -10.24 4.16
C PRO A 130 -23.85 -9.85 5.51
N LEU A 131 -24.26 -10.51 6.60
CA LEU A 131 -23.69 -10.32 7.93
C LEU A 131 -22.23 -10.81 8.01
N ILE A 132 -21.95 -12.02 7.50
CA ILE A 132 -20.59 -12.59 7.48
C ILE A 132 -19.65 -11.68 6.67
N ILE A 133 -20.10 -11.22 5.49
CA ILE A 133 -19.32 -10.32 4.64
C ILE A 133 -19.00 -9.02 5.40
N SER A 134 -20.00 -8.43 6.07
CA SER A 134 -19.81 -7.19 6.84
C SER A 134 -18.79 -7.36 7.97
N ILE A 135 -18.86 -8.48 8.71
CA ILE A 135 -17.90 -8.78 9.79
C ILE A 135 -16.48 -8.92 9.23
N ILE A 136 -16.30 -9.67 8.15
CA ILE A 136 -14.99 -9.85 7.51
C ILE A 136 -14.42 -8.52 7.04
N SER A 137 -15.24 -7.66 6.43
CA SER A 137 -14.80 -6.35 5.97
C SER A 137 -14.40 -5.42 7.12
N VAL A 138 -15.11 -5.44 8.25
CA VAL A 138 -14.69 -4.69 9.45
C VAL A 138 -13.35 -5.21 9.97
N LEU A 139 -13.18 -6.53 10.07
CA LEU A 139 -11.91 -7.13 10.49
C LEU A 139 -10.76 -6.78 9.53
N ALA A 140 -11.01 -6.73 8.22
CA ALA A 140 -10.02 -6.33 7.22
C ALA A 140 -9.57 -4.86 7.41
N ILE A 141 -10.51 -3.95 7.66
CA ILE A 141 -10.20 -2.54 7.94
C ILE A 141 -9.39 -2.42 9.25
N LEU A 142 -9.81 -3.11 10.31
CA LEU A 142 -9.09 -3.12 11.58
C LEU A 142 -7.67 -3.67 11.41
N GLY A 143 -7.51 -4.76 10.67
CA GLY A 143 -6.20 -5.34 10.34
C GLY A 143 -5.31 -4.35 9.60
N ASN A 144 -5.86 -3.67 8.58
CA ASN A 144 -5.12 -2.66 7.82
C ASN A 144 -4.64 -1.49 8.71
N LEU A 145 -5.49 -1.00 9.61
CA LEU A 145 -5.14 0.07 10.54
C LEU A 145 -4.11 -0.37 11.59
N MET A 146 -4.20 -1.60 12.08
CA MET A 146 -3.24 -2.14 13.05
C MET A 146 -1.82 -2.23 12.50
N VAL A 147 -1.65 -2.61 11.23
CA VAL A 147 -0.32 -2.64 10.58
C VAL A 147 0.30 -1.24 10.54
N SER A 148 -0.50 -0.23 10.19
CA SER A 148 -0.02 1.17 10.18
C SER A 148 0.31 1.68 11.59
N TYR A 149 -0.55 1.41 12.57
CA TYR A 149 -0.34 1.87 13.95
C TYR A 149 0.89 1.24 14.61
N THR A 150 1.09 -0.07 14.41
CA THR A 150 2.27 -0.78 14.92
C THR A 150 3.56 -0.27 14.27
N SER A 151 3.53 0.00 12.96
CA SER A 151 4.66 0.62 12.27
C SER A 151 4.99 2.00 12.86
N ALA A 152 4.00 2.89 13.02
CA ALA A 152 4.20 4.23 13.57
C ALA A 152 4.76 4.20 15.00
N LYS A 153 4.31 3.25 15.84
CA LYS A 153 4.73 3.12 17.23
C LYS A 153 6.07 2.38 17.42
N SER A 154 6.45 1.51 16.48
CA SER A 154 7.72 0.76 16.55
C SER A 154 8.96 1.66 16.37
N ILE A 155 8.86 2.71 15.56
CA ILE A 155 9.97 3.64 15.25
C ILE A 155 10.50 4.35 16.52
N PRO A 156 9.68 5.06 17.33
CA PRO A 156 10.18 5.72 18.53
C PRO A 156 10.66 4.73 19.60
N MET A 157 10.07 3.53 19.68
CA MET A 157 10.48 2.51 20.64
C MET A 157 11.91 2.03 20.35
N VAL A 158 12.25 1.72 19.09
CA VAL A 158 13.60 1.30 18.70
C VAL A 158 14.64 2.41 18.90
N SER A 159 14.30 3.67 18.63
CA SER A 159 15.21 4.80 18.88
C SER A 159 15.54 5.00 20.36
N ILE A 160 14.57 4.80 21.26
CA ILE A 160 14.80 4.86 22.71
C ILE A 160 15.73 3.76 23.18
N TYR A 161 15.55 2.52 22.70
CA TYR A 161 16.43 1.40 23.06
C TYR A 161 17.87 1.60 22.56
N LEU A 162 18.07 2.16 21.36
CA LEU A 162 19.39 2.50 20.83
C LEU A 162 20.08 3.60 21.64
N LEU A 163 19.35 4.65 22.03
CA LEU A 163 19.87 5.71 22.89
C LEU A 163 20.28 5.17 24.28
N LEU A 164 19.46 4.28 24.85
CA LEU A 164 19.78 3.60 26.10
C LEU A 164 21.01 2.70 25.94
N ALA A 165 21.06 1.85 24.91
CA ALA A 165 22.21 0.97 24.68
C ALA A 165 23.52 1.74 24.49
N LEU A 166 23.51 2.85 23.72
CA LEU A 166 24.66 3.73 23.55
C LEU A 166 25.06 4.43 24.85
N SER A 167 24.10 4.79 25.71
CA SER A 167 24.42 5.38 27.02
C SER A 167 25.06 4.40 28.00
N PHE A 168 24.84 3.09 27.84
CA PHE A 168 25.46 2.04 28.64
C PHE A 168 26.86 1.62 28.15
N GLU A 169 27.20 1.84 26.88
CA GLU A 169 28.55 1.56 26.35
C GLU A 169 29.58 2.65 26.66
N ILE A 170 29.13 3.85 27.06
CA ILE A 170 29.99 5.02 27.35
C ILE A 170 30.31 5.11 28.87
N LEU A 171 29.75 4.22 29.69
CA LEU A 171 29.92 4.13 31.15
C LEU A 171 30.72 2.88 31.52
#